data_AF-A0A7U9T1D6-F1
#
_entry.id   AF-A0A7U9T1D6-F1
#
_cell.length_a   1.000
_cell.length_b   1.000
_cell.length_c   1.000
_cell.angle_alpha   90.00
_cell.angle_beta   90.00
_cell.angle_gamma   90.00
#
_symmetry.space_group_name_H-M   'P 1'
#
loop_
_entity.id
_entity.type
_entity.pdbx_description
1 polymer ?
#
loop_
_entity_poly.entity_id
_entity_poly.type
_entity_poly.pdbx_seq_one_letter_code
_entity_poly.pdbx_strand_id
1 'polypeptide(L)' 'MNILEIGLAQGIEKGIEQGIAQGIERGLEQGAAQALVRDAEALMRNLGIDLKRACEGLGISMEEYYAAKEKVFTGAFS' A
#
# COMPACT_ATOMS: atom_id res chain seq x y z
N MET A 1 16.59 -13.07 36.92
CA MET A 1 16.55 -12.11 35.80
C MET A 1 16.93 -10.75 36.35
N ASN A 2 17.98 -10.11 35.85
CA ASN A 2 18.37 -8.77 36.28
C ASN A 2 17.56 -7.69 35.52
N ILE A 3 17.53 -6.47 36.03
CA ILE A 3 16.72 -5.39 35.43
C ILE A 3 17.13 -5.04 33.99
N LEU A 4 18.39 -5.27 33.63
CA LEU A 4 18.93 -5.04 32.29
C LEU A 4 18.40 -6.08 31.29
N GLU A 5 18.32 -7.35 31.69
CA GLU A 5 17.73 -8.43 30.89
C GLU A 5 16.25 -8.18 30.60
N ILE A 6 15.51 -7.68 31.61
CA ILE A 6 14.08 -7.32 31.45
C ILE A 6 13.94 -6.14 30.49
N GLY A 7 14.76 -5.09 30.66
CA GLY A 7 14.73 -3.92 29.79
C GLY A 7 15.08 -4.24 28.33
N LEU A 8 16.09 -5.08 28.11
CA LEU A 8 16.47 -5.51 26.76
C LEU A 8 15.38 -6.37 26.11
N ALA A 9 14.81 -7.32 26.85
CA ALA A 9 13.73 -8.17 26.33
C ALA A 9 12.51 -7.33 25.91
N GLN A 10 12.07 -6.40 26.78
CA GLN A 10 10.96 -5.50 26.47
C GLN A 10 11.27 -4.55 25.32
N GLY A 11 12.51 -4.06 25.22
CA GLY A 11 12.93 -3.20 24.12
C GLY A 11 12.89 -3.93 22.77
N ILE A 12 13.40 -5.16 22.72
CA ILE A 12 13.39 -6.00 21.51
C ILE A 12 11.96 -6.35 21.12
N GLU A 13 11.14 -6.80 22.07
CA GLU A 13 9.74 -7.17 21.83
C GLU A 13 8.96 -6.00 21.22
N LYS A 14 9.03 -4.81 21.85
CA LYS A 14 8.37 -3.60 21.33
C LYS A 14 8.91 -3.17 19.97
N GLY A 15 10.22 -3.24 19.77
CA GLY A 15 10.84 -2.88 18.49
C GLY A 15 10.39 -3.79 17.36
N ILE A 16 10.33 -5.10 17.60
CA ILE A 16 9.86 -6.09 16.62
C ILE A 16 8.37 -5.88 16.34
N GLU A 17 7.54 -5.74 17.37
CA GLU A 17 6.10 -5.54 17.22
C GLU A 17 5.80 -4.28 16.38
N GLN A 18 6.44 -3.15 16.69
CA GLN A 18 6.28 -1.91 15.95
C GLN A 18 6.79 -2.02 14.50
N GLY A 19 7.96 -2.64 14.31
CA GLY A 19 8.54 -2.82 12.97
C GLY A 19 7.68 -3.69 12.07
N ILE A 20 7.15 -4.80 12.61
CA ILE A 20 6.25 -5.70 11.87
C ILE A 20 4.93 -5.00 11.54
N ALA A 21 4.31 -4.32 12.53
CA ALA A 21 3.05 -3.62 12.29
C ALA A 21 3.18 -2.56 11.19
N GLN A 22 4.22 -1.71 11.26
CA GLN A 22 4.48 -0.68 10.26
C GLN A 22 4.80 -1.27 8.88
N GLY A 23 5.56 -2.37 8.84
CA GLY A 23 5.91 -3.05 7.59
C GLY A 23 4.68 -3.65 6.91
N ILE A 24 3.81 -4.30 7.66
CA ILE A 24 2.57 -4.90 7.16
C ILE A 24 1.63 -3.82 6.64
N GLU A 25 1.40 -2.75 7.42
CA GLU A 25 0.51 -1.66 7.04
C GLU A 25 0.96 -1.01 5.72
N ARG A 26 2.25 -0.63 5.62
CA ARG A 26 2.81 -0.05 4.39
C ARG A 26 2.72 -1.01 3.20
N GLY A 27 3.01 -2.29 3.41
CA GLY A 27 2.97 -3.30 2.36
C GLY A 27 1.55 -3.52 1.82
N LEU A 28 0.55 -3.57 2.71
CA LEU A 28 -0.85 -3.71 2.33
C LEU A 28 -1.36 -2.48 1.58
N GLU A 29 -1.04 -1.27 2.05
CA GLU A 29 -1.43 -0.04 1.37
C GLU A 29 -0.80 0.08 -0.03
N GLN A 30 0.49 -0.20 -0.16
CA GLN A 30 1.19 -0.18 -1.45
C GLN A 30 0.62 -1.25 -2.40
N GLY A 31 0.40 -2.47 -1.91
CA GLY A 31 -0.18 -3.55 -2.70
C GLY A 31 -1.57 -3.24 -3.21
N ALA A 32 -2.43 -2.64 -2.36
CA ALA A 32 -3.77 -2.22 -2.75
C ALA A 32 -3.73 -1.11 -3.82
N ALA A 33 -2.87 -0.11 -3.66
CA ALA A 33 -2.71 0.96 -4.65
C ALA A 33 -2.20 0.42 -6.00
N GLN A 34 -1.21 -0.47 -5.98
CA GLN A 34 -0.68 -1.12 -7.19
C GLN A 34 -1.75 -1.95 -7.90
N ALA A 35 -2.54 -2.73 -7.16
CA ALA A 35 -3.62 -3.53 -7.71
C ALA A 35 -4.67 -2.66 -8.39
N LEU A 36 -5.13 -1.60 -7.71
CA LEU A 36 -6.12 -0.67 -8.25
C LEU A 36 -5.65 -0.02 -9.55
N VAL A 37 -4.42 0.50 -9.59
CA VAL A 37 -3.86 1.14 -10.80
C VAL A 37 -3.73 0.14 -11.93
N ARG A 38 -3.19 -1.05 -11.65
CA ARG A 38 -3.04 -2.12 -12.64
C ARG A 38 -4.38 -2.53 -13.23
N ASP A 39 -5.40 -2.72 -12.39
CA ASP A 39 -6.70 -3.20 -12.84
C ASP A 39 -7.42 -2.12 -13.67
N ALA A 40 -7.28 -0.83 -13.29
CA ALA A 40 -7.78 0.30 -14.09
C ALA A 40 -7.09 0.39 -15.46
N GLU A 41 -5.75 0.32 -15.49
CA GLU A 41 -4.99 0.34 -16.74
C GLU A 41 -5.26 -0.88 -17.62
N ALA A 42 -5.48 -2.06 -17.02
CA ALA A 42 -5.86 -3.27 -17.72
C ALA A 42 -7.26 -3.14 -18.37
N LEU A 43 -8.24 -2.56 -17.68
CA LEU A 43 -9.55 -2.28 -18.27
C LEU A 43 -9.43 -1.32 -19.45
N MET A 44 -8.69 -0.22 -19.30
CA MET A 44 -8.47 0.74 -20.38
C MET A 44 -7.82 0.08 -21.60
N ARG A 45 -6.79 -0.74 -21.38
CA ARG A 45 -6.04 -1.41 -22.45
C ARG A 45 -6.84 -2.52 -23.13
N ASN A 46 -7.50 -3.36 -22.35
CA ASN A 46 -8.15 -4.58 -22.87
C ASN A 46 -9.52 -4.29 -23.47
N LEU A 47 -10.25 -3.32 -22.93
CA LEU A 47 -11.58 -2.95 -23.40
C LEU A 47 -11.56 -1.70 -24.30
N GLY A 48 -10.43 -1.00 -24.39
CA GLY A 48 -10.30 0.23 -25.17
C GLY A 48 -11.13 1.39 -24.63
N ILE A 49 -11.43 1.39 -23.33
CA ILE A 49 -12.24 2.41 -22.67
C ILE A 49 -11.37 3.51 -22.07
N ASP A 50 -11.96 4.69 -21.89
CA ASP A 50 -11.32 5.80 -21.20
C ASP A 50 -11.20 5.56 -19.69
N LEU A 51 -10.36 6.37 -19.02
CA LEU A 51 -10.12 6.27 -17.58
C LEU A 51 -11.41 6.42 -16.77
N LYS A 52 -12.30 7.32 -17.18
CA LYS A 52 -13.55 7.58 -16.46
C LYS A 52 -14.40 6.31 -16.41
N ARG A 53 -14.59 5.64 -17.54
CA ARG A 53 -15.32 4.37 -17.61
C ARG A 53 -14.63 3.23 -16.87
N ALA A 54 -13.29 3.19 -16.89
CA ALA A 54 -12.55 2.20 -16.13
C ALA A 54 -12.76 2.40 -14.62
N CYS A 55 -12.70 3.65 -14.13
CA CYS A 55 -13.01 4.00 -12.74
C CYS A 55 -14.46 3.65 -12.36
N GLU A 56 -15.43 3.98 -13.22
CA GLU A 56 -16.84 3.58 -13.04
C GLU A 56 -17.00 2.06 -12.92
N GLY A 57 -16.31 1.28 -13.78
CA GLY A 57 -16.34 -0.19 -13.74
C GLY A 57 -15.69 -0.80 -12.51
N LEU A 58 -14.75 -0.10 -11.88
CA LEU A 58 -14.11 -0.48 -10.62
C LEU A 58 -14.82 0.06 -9.38
N GLY A 59 -15.84 0.92 -9.55
CA GLY A 59 -16.55 1.54 -8.44
C GLY A 59 -15.72 2.58 -7.68
N ILE A 60 -14.76 3.23 -8.35
CA ILE A 60 -13.88 4.25 -7.76
C ILE A 60 -14.00 5.57 -8.51
N SER A 61 -13.55 6.64 -7.87
CA SER A 61 -13.35 7.94 -8.48
C SER A 61 -12.00 8.03 -9.23
N MET A 62 -11.89 9.02 -10.13
CA MET A 62 -10.60 9.32 -10.76
C MET A 62 -9.58 9.87 -9.76
N GLU A 63 -10.04 10.57 -8.71
CA GLU A 63 -9.17 11.07 -7.63
C GLU A 63 -8.50 9.92 -6.89
N GLU A 64 -9.25 8.88 -6.54
CA GLU A 64 -8.71 7.67 -5.92
C GLU A 64 -7.68 6.96 -6.81
N TYR A 65 -7.94 6.91 -8.12
CA TYR A 65 -6.97 6.37 -9.09
C TYR A 65 -5.67 7.19 -9.12
N TYR A 66 -5.75 8.53 -9.19
CA TYR A 66 -4.56 9.37 -9.22
C TYR A 66 -3.78 9.32 -7.90
N ALA A 67 -4.48 9.31 -6.76
CA ALA A 67 -3.85 9.14 -5.47
C ALA A 67 -3.13 7.79 -5.34
N ALA A 68 -3.76 6.71 -5.83
CA ALA A 68 -3.11 5.40 -5.89
C ALA A 68 -1.89 5.43 -6.84
N LYS A 69 -2.00 6.06 -8.00
CA LYS A 69 -0.91 6.18 -8.98
C LYS A 69 0.29 6.95 -8.43
N GLU A 70 0.05 8.01 -7.67
CA GLU A 70 1.10 8.77 -6.97
C GLU A 70 1.80 7.92 -5.90
N LYS A 71 1.05 7.14 -5.13
CA LYS A 71 1.60 6.20 -4.14
C LYS A 71 2.46 5.11 -4.78
N VAL A 72 2.05 4.60 -5.94
CA VAL A 72 2.84 3.62 -6.71
C VAL A 72 4.16 4.24 -7.20
N PHE A 73 4.12 5.49 -7.66
CA PHE A 73 5.30 6.18 -8.17
C PHE A 73 6.30 6.54 -7.05
N THR A 74 5.82 7.02 -5.91
CA THR A 74 6.66 7.41 -4.76
C THR A 74 7.28 6.20 -4.06
N GLY A 75 6.60 5.05 -4.05
CA GLY A 75 7.14 3.78 -3.54
C GLY A 75 8.32 3.22 -4.35
N ALA A 76 8.59 3.71 -5.57
CA ALA A 76 9.70 3.24 -6.40
C ALA A 76 11.06 3.90 -6.06
N PHE A 77 11.07 4.96 -5.23
CA PHE A 77 12.27 5.72 -4.86
C PHE A 77 12.58 5.70 -3.36
N SER A 78 11.88 4.86 -2.58
CA SER A 78 12.06 4.71 -1.12
C SER A 78 12.97 3.54 -0.79
#